data_AF-A0A0F9LJZ4-F1
#
_entry.id   AF-A0A0F9LJZ4-F1
#
_cell.length_a   1.000
_cell.length_b   1.000
_cell.length_c   1.000
_cell.angle_alpha   90.00
_cell.angle_beta   90.00
_cell.angle_gamma   90.00
#
_symmetry.space_group_name_H-M   'P 1'
#
loop_
_entity.id
_entity.type
_entity.pdbx_description
1 polymer ?
#
loop_
_entity_poly.entity_id
_entity_poly.type
_entity_poly.pdbx_seq_one_letter_code
_entity_poly.pdbx_strand_id
1 'polypeptide(L)'
;MPYDVAVAHGSAAPYVTAWPWTPGGGFGAKYADPAVKPPSTGTGVAFCGSTDVAVAHYDDPYVTAWPWTPGGGFGAKYADPAVKPANQVRSVAFCGSTDIAVA
;
A
#
# COMPACT_ATOMS: atom_id res chain seq x y z
N MET A 1 -7.34 14.22 -12.00
CA MET A 1 -7.38 13.27 -10.87
C MET A 1 -5.98 13.29 -10.28
N PRO A 2 -5.77 13.51 -8.97
CA PRO A 2 -4.43 13.38 -8.42
C PRO A 2 -3.96 11.96 -8.74
N TYR A 3 -2.81 11.85 -9.39
CA TYR A 3 -2.14 10.59 -9.53
C TYR A 3 -1.28 10.52 -8.27
N ASP A 4 -1.50 9.57 -7.39
CA ASP A 4 -0.66 9.42 -6.21
C ASP A 4 0.35 8.31 -6.49
N VAL A 5 1.52 8.41 -5.88
CA VAL A 5 2.59 7.41 -6.00
C VAL A 5 2.91 6.86 -4.63
N ALA A 6 3.05 5.54 -4.55
CA ALA A 6 3.46 4.84 -3.35
C ALA A 6 4.69 3.98 -3.65
N VAL A 7 5.53 3.82 -2.64
CA VAL A 7 6.75 3.02 -2.70
C VAL A 7 6.76 2.10 -1.49
N ALA A 8 7.10 0.82 -1.68
CA ALA A 8 7.36 -0.14 -0.59
C ALA A 8 8.88 -0.21 -0.30
N HIS A 9 9.30 -0.42 0.94
CA HIS A 9 10.71 -0.32 1.37
C HIS A 9 11.07 -1.45 2.33
N GLY A 10 12.34 -1.88 2.31
CA GLY A 10 12.78 -3.06 3.07
C GLY A 10 13.71 -2.82 4.25
N SER A 11 14.16 -1.60 4.53
CA SER A 11 15.20 -1.37 5.54
C SER A 11 14.69 -0.73 6.83
N ALA A 12 13.57 -0.02 6.81
CA ALA A 12 13.02 0.62 7.99
C ALA A 12 11.52 0.90 7.86
N ALA A 13 10.84 0.94 9.02
CA ALA A 13 9.51 1.49 9.15
C ALA A 13 9.45 2.91 8.54
N PRO A 14 8.35 3.29 7.86
CA PRO A 14 7.05 2.60 7.83
C PRO A 14 6.91 1.47 6.79
N TYR A 15 7.98 1.05 6.09
CA TYR A 15 7.94 0.05 5.01
C TYR A 15 7.08 0.40 3.78
N VAL A 16 6.30 1.48 3.84
CA VAL A 16 5.58 2.09 2.72
C VAL A 16 5.46 3.59 2.92
N THR A 17 5.69 4.36 1.87
CA THR A 17 5.44 5.80 1.86
C THR A 17 4.79 6.22 0.55
N ALA A 18 4.08 7.33 0.58
CA ALA A 18 3.33 7.82 -0.56
C ALA A 18 3.40 9.35 -0.67
N TRP A 19 3.18 9.85 -1.88
CA TRP A 19 3.20 11.25 -2.24
C TRP A 19 2.12 11.56 -3.28
N PRO A 20 1.60 12.79 -3.32
CA PRO A 20 0.91 13.27 -4.50
C PRO A 20 1.89 13.36 -5.66
N TRP A 21 1.45 12.98 -6.84
CA TRP A 21 2.19 13.13 -8.10
C TRP A 21 1.46 14.07 -9.05
N THR A 22 2.17 15.11 -9.48
CA THR A 22 1.69 16.04 -10.50
C THR A 22 2.34 15.69 -11.84
N PRO A 23 1.57 15.34 -12.89
CA PRO A 23 2.13 15.14 -14.23
C PRO A 23 2.90 16.39 -14.69
N GLY A 24 4.16 16.22 -15.06
CA GLY A 24 5.07 17.33 -15.41
C GLY A 24 5.63 18.14 -14.22
N GLY A 25 5.10 17.95 -13.00
CA GLY A 25 5.56 18.61 -11.76
C GLY A 25 6.30 17.69 -10.79
N GLY A 26 6.06 16.38 -10.86
CA GLY A 26 6.74 15.38 -10.04
C GLY A 26 6.12 15.16 -8.66
N PHE A 27 6.96 14.72 -7.71
CA PHE A 27 6.59 14.45 -6.32
C PHE A 27 6.22 15.74 -5.58
N GLY A 28 5.10 15.70 -4.83
CA GLY A 28 4.80 16.71 -3.82
C GLY A 28 5.31 16.35 -2.43
N ALA A 29 4.70 16.92 -1.39
CA ALA A 29 5.04 16.61 -0.01
C ALA A 29 4.59 15.19 0.37
N LYS A 30 5.42 14.49 1.16
CA LYS A 30 5.12 13.13 1.63
C LYS A 30 3.83 13.12 2.44
N TYR A 31 2.94 12.16 2.18
CA TYR A 31 1.79 11.90 3.05
C TYR A 31 2.24 11.40 4.42
N ALA A 32 1.39 11.58 5.43
CA ALA A 32 1.63 10.99 6.74
C ALA A 32 1.79 9.47 6.63
N ASP A 33 2.66 8.90 7.46
CA ASP A 33 2.84 7.45 7.54
C ASP A 33 1.54 6.77 7.98
N PRO A 34 1.26 5.53 7.55
CA PRO A 34 0.10 4.80 8.05
C PRO A 34 0.21 4.62 9.56
N ALA A 35 -0.91 4.84 10.26
CA ALA A 35 -0.98 4.72 11.71
C ALA A 35 -0.60 3.31 12.18
N VAL A 36 -1.10 2.29 11.48
CA VAL A 36 -0.66 0.89 11.61
C VAL A 36 0.16 0.56 10.38
N LYS A 37 1.45 0.26 10.59
CA LYS A 37 2.43 0.00 9.53
C LYS A 37 2.38 -1.49 9.11
N PRO A 38 2.85 -1.85 7.90
CA PRO A 38 3.30 -3.20 7.64
C PRO A 38 4.21 -3.71 8.76
N PRO A 39 4.15 -5.02 9.09
CA PRO A 39 4.97 -5.60 10.15
C PRO A 39 6.44 -5.72 9.76
N SER A 40 6.74 -5.86 8.46
CA SER A 40 8.10 -6.01 7.96
C SER A 40 8.28 -5.47 6.54
N THR A 41 9.44 -5.76 5.95
CA THR A 41 9.88 -5.36 4.61
C THR A 41 8.77 -5.40 3.58
N GLY A 42 8.42 -4.23 3.06
CA GLY A 42 7.51 -4.10 1.93
C GLY A 42 8.22 -4.46 0.62
N THR A 43 7.59 -5.31 -0.18
CA THR A 43 8.15 -5.83 -1.44
C THR A 43 7.42 -5.31 -2.68
N GLY A 44 6.14 -4.95 -2.53
CA GLY A 44 5.30 -4.45 -3.60
C GLY A 44 4.15 -3.62 -3.03
N VAL A 45 3.68 -2.65 -3.82
CA VAL A 45 2.56 -1.78 -3.46
C VAL A 45 1.69 -1.54 -4.69
N ALA A 46 0.38 -1.51 -4.50
CA ALA A 46 -0.58 -1.22 -5.56
C ALA A 46 -1.77 -0.42 -5.02
N PHE A 47 -2.30 0.46 -5.87
CA PHE A 47 -3.56 1.15 -5.64
C PHE A 47 -4.71 0.42 -6.32
N CYS A 48 -5.88 0.37 -5.65
CA CYS A 48 -7.16 0.07 -6.27
C CYS A 48 -7.80 1.40 -6.68
N GLY A 49 -7.59 1.82 -7.93
CA GLY A 49 -8.04 3.13 -8.40
C GLY A 49 -7.57 4.25 -7.46
N SER A 50 -8.53 4.95 -6.84
CA SER A 50 -8.28 6.02 -5.87
C SER A 50 -8.86 5.73 -4.49
N THR A 51 -9.25 4.49 -4.21
CA THR A 51 -10.02 4.13 -3.00
C THR A 51 -9.23 3.33 -1.99
N ASP A 52 -8.24 2.55 -2.43
CA ASP A 52 -7.50 1.64 -1.57
C ASP A 52 -6.04 1.53 -1.98
N VAL A 53 -5.21 1.15 -1.02
CA VAL A 53 -3.80 0.83 -1.25
C VAL A 53 -3.43 -0.42 -0.46
N ALA A 54 -2.66 -1.31 -1.06
CA ALA A 54 -2.19 -2.53 -0.43
C ALA A 54 -0.69 -2.71 -0.62
N VAL A 55 -0.05 -3.33 0.37
CA VAL A 55 1.39 -3.58 0.43
C VAL A 55 1.62 -5.06 0.72
N ALA A 56 2.40 -5.72 -0.15
CA ALA A 56 2.95 -7.05 0.06
C ALA A 56 4.20 -6.96 0.96
N HIS A 57 4.37 -7.90 1.88
CA HIS A 57 5.49 -7.94 2.83
C HIS A 57 5.81 -9.37 3.32
N TYR A 58 6.90 -9.52 4.09
CA TYR A 58 7.47 -10.84 4.42
C TYR A 58 6.89 -11.52 5.66
N ASP A 59 6.25 -10.78 6.56
CA ASP A 59 5.78 -11.31 7.85
C ASP A 59 4.27 -11.43 7.84
N ASP A 60 3.72 -12.34 8.65
CA ASP A 60 2.26 -12.49 8.81
C ASP A 60 1.61 -11.11 9.09
N PRO A 61 0.55 -10.70 8.36
CA PRO A 61 -0.31 -11.48 7.45
C PRO A 61 0.11 -11.52 5.96
N TYR A 62 1.36 -11.20 5.65
CA TYR A 62 1.98 -11.10 4.31
C TYR A 62 1.42 -9.99 3.39
N VAL A 63 0.22 -9.49 3.65
CA VAL A 63 -0.36 -8.33 2.95
C VAL A 63 -1.08 -7.41 3.93
N THR A 64 -0.88 -6.10 3.79
CA THR A 64 -1.59 -5.08 4.56
C THR A 64 -2.26 -4.08 3.62
N ALA A 65 -3.51 -3.70 3.89
CA ALA A 65 -4.26 -2.75 3.08
C ALA A 65 -4.95 -1.67 3.93
N TRP A 66 -5.20 -0.52 3.30
CA TRP A 66 -5.88 0.64 3.88
C TRP A 66 -6.80 1.27 2.83
N PRO A 67 -7.89 1.94 3.26
CA PRO A 67 -8.54 2.92 2.40
C PRO A 67 -7.54 4.04 2.10
N TRP A 68 -7.68 4.61 0.92
CA TRP A 68 -6.91 5.72 0.42
C TRP A 68 -7.83 6.90 0.12
N THR A 69 -7.43 8.09 0.55
CA THR A 69 -8.10 9.34 0.17
C THR A 69 -7.12 10.19 -0.64
N PRO A 70 -7.38 10.51 -1.91
CA PRO A 70 -6.52 11.40 -2.69
C PRO A 70 -6.37 12.75 -1.98
N GLY A 71 -5.13 13.19 -1.77
CA GLY A 71 -4.84 14.40 -0.98
C GLY A 71 -4.92 14.22 0.55
N GLY A 72 -5.51 13.12 1.06
CA GLY A 72 -5.61 12.79 2.48
C GLY A 72 -4.67 11.68 2.95
N GLY A 73 -4.31 10.73 2.07
CA GLY A 73 -3.39 9.65 2.36
C GLY A 73 -4.05 8.38 2.94
N PHE A 74 -3.30 7.65 3.76
CA PHE A 74 -3.71 6.38 4.37
C PHE A 74 -4.83 6.57 5.40
N GLY A 75 -5.86 5.73 5.32
CA GLY A 75 -6.87 5.59 6.37
C GLY A 75 -6.50 4.54 7.43
N ALA A 76 -7.52 4.05 8.15
CA ALA A 76 -7.35 2.97 9.12
C ALA A 76 -7.09 1.63 8.42
N LYS A 77 -6.17 0.82 8.95
CA LYS A 77 -5.83 -0.50 8.39
C LYS A 77 -7.07 -1.38 8.33
N TYR A 78 -7.29 -2.04 7.19
CA TYR A 78 -8.29 -3.10 7.07
C TYR A 78 -7.94 -4.31 7.95
N ALA A 79 -8.95 -5.14 8.23
CA ALA A 79 -8.73 -6.42 8.90
C ALA A 79 -7.84 -7.34 8.06
N ASP A 80 -7.07 -8.19 8.74
CA ASP A 80 -6.21 -9.16 8.06
C ASP A 80 -7.03 -10.20 7.27
N PRO A 81 -6.50 -10.78 6.20
CA PRO A 81 -7.15 -11.88 5.50
C PRO A 81 -7.49 -13.03 6.45
N ALA A 82 -8.75 -13.49 6.44
CA ALA A 82 -9.19 -14.63 7.24
C ALA A 82 -8.45 -15.92 6.84
N VAL A 83 -8.16 -16.06 5.55
CA VAL A 83 -7.23 -17.06 5.01
C VAL A 83 -6.06 -16.30 4.42
N LYS A 84 -4.88 -16.52 4.99
CA LYS A 84 -3.68 -15.76 4.65
C LYS A 84 -2.95 -16.40 3.47
N PRO A 85 -2.13 -15.62 2.73
CA PRO A 85 -1.14 -16.20 1.84
C PRO A 85 -0.30 -17.26 2.56
N ALA A 86 0.07 -18.32 1.86
CA ALA A 86 0.76 -19.45 2.48
C ALA A 86 2.21 -19.12 2.89
N ASN A 87 2.79 -18.06 2.33
CA ASN A 87 4.15 -17.63 2.60
C ASN A 87 4.34 -16.14 2.22
N GLN A 88 5.57 -15.65 2.34
CA GLN A 88 6.00 -14.34 1.87
C GLN A 88 5.53 -14.07 0.44
N VAL A 89 4.92 -12.90 0.25
CA VAL A 89 4.54 -12.41 -1.08
C VAL A 89 5.50 -11.30 -1.50
N ARG A 90 5.73 -11.19 -2.80
CA ARG A 90 6.65 -10.22 -3.41
C ARG A 90 5.91 -9.12 -4.15
N SER A 91 4.70 -9.38 -4.63
CA SER A 91 3.88 -8.42 -5.35
C SER A 91 2.43 -8.43 -4.88
N VAL A 92 1.75 -7.33 -5.18
CA VAL A 92 0.31 -7.16 -4.99
C VAL A 92 -0.25 -6.44 -6.20
N ALA A 93 -1.44 -6.83 -6.63
CA ALA A 93 -2.16 -6.19 -7.73
C ALA A 93 -3.66 -6.22 -7.48
N PHE A 94 -4.35 -5.20 -7.97
CA PHE A 94 -5.81 -5.15 -7.99
C PHE A 94 -6.34 -5.46 -9.40
N CYS A 95 -7.49 -6.13 -9.45
CA CYS A 95 -8.26 -6.35 -10.67
C CYS A 95 -9.65 -5.71 -10.49
N GLY A 96 -10.00 -4.80 -11.40
CA GLY A 96 -11.21 -4.02 -11.26
C GLY A 96 -11.22 -3.18 -9.98
N SER A 97 -12.36 -3.13 -9.31
CA SER A 97 -12.56 -2.36 -8.07
C SER A 97 -12.80 -3.22 -6.83
N THR A 98 -12.66 -4.55 -6.94
CA THR A 98 -13.08 -5.47 -5.88
C THR A 98 -12.03 -6.52 -5.54
N ASP A 99 -11.22 -6.94 -6.51
CA ASP A 99 -10.42 -8.14 -6.36
C ASP A 99 -8.94 -7.77 -6.19
N ILE A 100 -8.27 -8.47 -5.27
CA ILE A 100 -6.85 -8.31 -4.97
C ILE A 100 -6.15 -9.66 -5.12
N ALA A 101 -4.97 -9.63 -5.74
CA ALA A 101 -4.09 -10.79 -5.89
C ALA A 101 -2.71 -10.47 -5.31
N VAL A 102 -2.07 -11.50 -4.74
CA VAL A 102 -0.71 -11.44 -4.19
C VAL A 102 0.09 -12.65 -4.66
N ALA A 103 1.38 -12.47 -4.90
CA ALA A 103 2.30 -13.49 -5.40
C ALA A 103 3.71 -13.29 -4.87
#